data_AF-A0A3N5VPD3-F1
#
_entry.id   AF-A0A3N5VPD3-F1
#
_cell.length_a   1.000
_cell.length_b   1.000
_cell.length_c   1.000
_cell.angle_alpha   90.00
_cell.angle_beta   90.00
_cell.angle_gamma   90.00
#
_symmetry.space_group_name_H-M   'P 1'
#
loop_
_entity.id
_entity.type
_entity.pdbx_description
1 polymer ?
#
loop_
_entity_poly.entity_id
_entity_poly.type
_entity_poly.pdbx_seq_one_letter_code
_entity_poly.pdbx_strand_id
1 'polypeptide(L)'
;MRFVIEHRLSQDQQMGDILLKEYELTQTAYYEIERNVWTSASIFIVTSLGGISILATIREHSWANLTMVGGIGLASILVLLAWRSITRRWWDIQNVHLYRMQELEAELGMWKARYVDYLDKSRILGKRLPARPASEGRLFRLDQAITYYSRARVHRRLRLLLSILITGWLALIVRELLLTVPSSVWQAILRFFGS
;
A
#
# COMPACT_ATOMS: atom_id res chain seq x y z
N MET A 1 -47.06 -29.56 -9.86
CA MET A 1 -46.61 -28.50 -8.93
C MET A 1 -45.27 -28.83 -8.27
N ARG A 2 -45.09 -30.04 -7.70
CA ARG A 2 -43.83 -30.48 -7.06
C ARG A 2 -42.56 -30.38 -7.93
N PHE A 3 -42.63 -30.83 -9.19
CA PHE A 3 -41.49 -30.78 -10.13
C PHE A 3 -40.98 -29.36 -10.43
N VAL A 4 -41.87 -28.37 -10.49
CA VAL A 4 -41.50 -26.96 -10.75
C VAL A 4 -40.77 -26.34 -9.55
N ILE A 5 -41.10 -26.79 -8.34
CA ILE A 5 -40.45 -26.32 -7.10
C ILE A 5 -39.04 -26.91 -6.99
N GLU A 6 -38.88 -28.21 -7.27
CA GLU A 6 -37.57 -28.89 -7.24
C GLU A 6 -36.59 -28.31 -8.27
N HIS A 7 -37.07 -27.94 -9.45
CA HIS A 7 -36.24 -27.29 -10.47
C HIS A 7 -35.81 -25.87 -10.10
N ARG A 8 -36.64 -25.08 -9.39
CA ARG A 8 -36.24 -23.74 -8.94
C ARG A 8 -35.20 -23.81 -7.82
N LEU A 9 -35.41 -24.72 -6.85
CA LEU A 9 -34.48 -24.90 -5.74
C LEU A 9 -33.09 -25.34 -6.22
N SER A 10 -33.00 -26.20 -7.24
CA SER A 10 -31.71 -26.60 -7.80
C SER A 10 -30.99 -25.46 -8.52
N GLN A 11 -31.73 -24.58 -9.22
CA GLN A 11 -31.16 -23.40 -9.86
C GLN A 11 -30.67 -22.36 -8.84
N ASP A 12 -31.45 -22.12 -7.79
CA ASP A 12 -31.05 -21.18 -6.73
C ASP A 12 -29.79 -21.67 -5.99
N GLN A 13 -29.69 -22.99 -5.75
CA GLN A 13 -28.51 -23.59 -5.15
C GLN A 13 -27.27 -23.46 -6.06
N GLN A 14 -27.41 -23.74 -7.36
CA GLN A 14 -26.32 -23.57 -8.33
C GLN A 14 -25.85 -22.11 -8.41
N MET A 15 -26.77 -21.15 -8.39
CA MET A 15 -26.43 -19.73 -8.40
C MET A 15 -25.66 -19.33 -7.13
N GLY A 16 -26.10 -19.81 -5.97
CA GLY A 16 -25.41 -19.59 -4.70
C GLY A 16 -23.97 -20.10 -4.71
N ASP A 17 -23.75 -21.30 -5.25
CA ASP A 17 -22.42 -21.89 -5.36
C ASP A 17 -21.49 -21.09 -6.29
N ILE A 18 -22.02 -20.56 -7.41
CA ILE A 18 -21.26 -19.72 -8.35
C ILE A 18 -20.82 -18.41 -7.67
N LEU A 19 -21.74 -17.72 -7.00
CA LEU A 19 -21.46 -16.46 -6.31
C LEU A 19 -20.47 -16.65 -5.16
N LEU A 20 -20.60 -17.75 -4.42
CA LEU A 20 -19.65 -18.10 -3.36
C LEU A 20 -18.26 -18.32 -3.95
N LYS A 21 -18.18 -18.99 -5.11
CA LYS A 21 -16.89 -19.23 -5.78
C LYS A 21 -16.25 -17.95 -6.28
N GLU A 22 -17.03 -17.05 -6.86
CA GLU A 22 -16.55 -15.73 -7.28
C GLU A 22 -16.02 -14.92 -6.08
N TYR A 23 -16.73 -15.01 -4.94
CA TYR A 23 -16.31 -14.36 -3.70
C TYR A 23 -14.96 -14.89 -3.20
N GLU A 24 -14.76 -16.21 -3.19
CA GLU A 24 -13.47 -16.83 -2.83
C GLU A 24 -12.32 -16.37 -3.73
N LEU A 25 -12.55 -16.33 -5.05
CA LEU A 25 -11.54 -15.90 -6.02
C LEU A 25 -11.17 -14.43 -5.81
N THR A 26 -12.17 -13.58 -5.61
CA THR A 26 -11.97 -12.15 -5.38
C THR A 26 -11.23 -11.89 -4.07
N GLN A 27 -11.58 -12.63 -3.01
CA GLN A 27 -10.91 -12.55 -1.72
C GLN A 27 -9.46 -13.02 -1.80
N THR A 28 -9.19 -14.09 -2.57
CA THR A 28 -7.83 -14.61 -2.77
C THR A 28 -6.97 -13.59 -3.51
N ALA A 29 -7.46 -13.06 -4.64
CA ALA A 29 -6.77 -12.02 -5.40
C ALA A 29 -6.47 -10.77 -4.55
N TYR A 30 -7.42 -10.36 -3.70
CA TYR A 30 -7.24 -9.27 -2.76
C TYR A 30 -6.04 -9.49 -1.82
N TYR A 31 -5.92 -10.67 -1.21
CA TYR A 31 -4.82 -10.98 -0.28
C TYR A 31 -3.49 -11.19 -1.00
N GLU A 32 -3.49 -11.73 -2.21
CA GLU A 32 -2.28 -11.86 -3.01
C GLU A 32 -1.66 -10.49 -3.31
N ILE A 33 -2.48 -9.50 -3.66
CA ILE A 33 -2.02 -8.13 -3.87
C ILE A 33 -1.43 -7.55 -2.57
N GLU A 34 -2.13 -7.71 -1.45
CA GLU A 34 -1.64 -7.23 -0.14
C GLU A 34 -0.30 -7.87 0.24
N ARG A 35 -0.17 -9.20 0.05
CA ARG A 35 1.08 -9.93 0.28
C ARG A 35 2.20 -9.40 -0.61
N ASN A 36 1.95 -9.22 -1.91
CA ASN A 36 2.94 -8.71 -2.86
C ASN A 36 3.41 -7.30 -2.51
N VAL A 37 2.51 -6.42 -2.06
CA VAL A 37 2.87 -5.08 -1.56
C VAL A 37 3.81 -5.18 -0.37
N TRP A 38 3.48 -5.98 0.64
CA TRP A 38 4.30 -6.09 1.86
C TRP A 38 5.64 -6.79 1.62
N THR A 39 5.65 -7.88 0.84
CA THR A 39 6.88 -8.59 0.47
C THR A 39 7.82 -7.68 -0.32
N SER A 40 7.31 -6.98 -1.34
CA SER A 40 8.14 -6.06 -2.13
C SER A 40 8.61 -4.86 -1.30
N ALA A 41 7.76 -4.28 -0.43
CA ALA A 41 8.16 -3.20 0.47
C ALA A 41 9.31 -3.62 1.39
N SER A 42 9.25 -4.85 1.93
CA SER A 42 10.29 -5.38 2.82
C SER A 42 11.64 -5.50 2.10
N ILE A 43 11.62 -5.97 0.84
CA ILE A 43 12.82 -6.05 0.01
C ILE A 43 13.41 -4.65 -0.20
N PHE A 44 12.60 -3.67 -0.62
CA PHE A 44 13.10 -2.31 -0.87
C PHE A 44 13.66 -1.64 0.38
N ILE A 45 13.02 -1.83 1.54
CA ILE A 45 13.48 -1.27 2.81
C ILE A 45 14.83 -1.88 3.20
N VAL A 46 14.93 -3.21 3.22
CA VAL A 46 16.17 -3.90 3.63
C VAL A 46 17.30 -3.60 2.67
N THR A 47 17.07 -3.71 1.36
CA THR A 47 18.09 -3.43 0.35
C THR A 47 18.54 -1.97 0.36
N SER A 48 17.61 -1.02 0.51
CA SER A 48 17.98 0.41 0.56
C SER A 48 18.75 0.75 1.82
N LEU A 49 18.29 0.29 2.99
CA LEU A 49 19.01 0.54 4.25
C LEU A 49 20.39 -0.11 4.25
N GLY A 50 20.51 -1.33 3.71
CA GLY A 50 21.80 -2.00 3.53
C GLY A 50 22.73 -1.22 2.60
N GLY A 51 22.24 -0.81 1.43
CA GLY A 51 23.01 -0.02 0.46
C GLY A 51 23.48 1.32 1.02
N ILE A 52 22.58 2.05 1.70
CA ILE A 52 22.91 3.31 2.38
C ILE A 52 23.95 3.07 3.47
N SER A 53 23.78 2.04 4.31
CA SER A 53 24.69 1.76 5.42
C SER A 53 26.10 1.41 4.92
N ILE A 54 26.20 0.58 3.87
CA ILE A 54 27.49 0.20 3.28
C ILE A 54 28.19 1.43 2.70
N LEU A 55 27.51 2.20 1.85
CA LEU A 55 28.10 3.37 1.21
C LEU A 55 28.41 4.50 2.20
N ALA A 56 27.66 4.60 3.30
CA ALA A 56 27.93 5.59 4.33
C ALA A 56 29.28 5.37 5.04
N THR A 57 29.79 4.13 5.08
CA THR A 57 31.05 3.79 5.76
C THR A 57 32.32 4.12 4.96
N ILE A 58 32.18 4.48 3.68
CA ILE A 58 33.30 4.91 2.84
C ILE A 58 33.88 6.21 3.43
N ARG A 59 35.18 6.18 3.74
CA ARG A 59 35.93 7.32 4.34
C ARG A 59 36.75 8.11 3.33
N GLU A 60 37.10 7.49 2.20
CA GLU A 60 37.87 8.14 1.15
C GLU A 60 36.91 8.91 0.23
N HIS A 61 37.17 10.20 0.04
CA HIS A 61 36.35 11.07 -0.79
C HIS A 61 37.10 11.40 -2.06
N SER A 62 36.61 10.87 -3.18
CA SER A 62 37.21 11.00 -4.50
C SER A 62 36.13 11.18 -5.56
N TRP A 63 36.48 11.74 -6.72
CA TRP A 63 35.54 11.87 -7.84
C TRP A 63 34.98 10.51 -8.30
N ALA A 64 35.77 9.44 -8.18
CA ALA A 64 35.32 8.08 -8.47
C ALA A 64 34.25 7.62 -7.47
N ASN A 65 34.45 7.87 -6.18
CA ASN A 65 33.47 7.53 -5.14
C ASN A 65 32.21 8.38 -5.28
N LEU A 66 32.33 9.68 -5.59
CA LEU A 66 31.19 10.54 -5.87
C LEU A 66 30.35 10.05 -7.04
N THR A 67 30.97 9.68 -8.16
CA THR A 67 30.23 9.18 -9.33
C THR A 67 29.57 7.84 -9.06
N MET A 68 30.25 6.93 -8.34
CA MET A 68 29.69 5.66 -7.91
C MET A 68 28.48 5.85 -6.97
N VAL A 69 28.66 6.63 -5.90
CA VAL A 69 27.62 6.94 -4.91
C VAL A 69 26.44 7.67 -5.56
N GLY A 70 26.73 8.68 -6.39
CA GLY A 70 25.74 9.42 -7.15
C GLY A 70 24.95 8.53 -8.10
N GLY A 71 25.63 7.67 -8.86
CA GLY A 71 25.01 6.73 -9.80
C GLY A 71 24.11 5.73 -9.10
N ILE A 72 24.62 5.05 -8.06
CA ILE A 72 23.83 4.07 -7.29
C ILE A 72 22.66 4.74 -6.57
N GLY A 73 22.88 5.91 -5.97
CA GLY A 73 21.83 6.64 -5.25
C GLY A 73 20.73 7.13 -6.18
N LEU A 74 21.07 7.70 -7.34
CA LEU A 74 20.08 8.12 -8.34
C LEU A 74 19.31 6.93 -8.90
N ALA A 75 20.00 5.84 -9.26
CA ALA A 75 19.35 4.61 -9.73
C ALA A 75 18.38 4.06 -8.67
N SER A 76 18.78 4.04 -7.40
CA SER A 76 17.95 3.59 -6.29
C SER A 76 16.71 4.47 -6.11
N ILE A 77 16.85 5.79 -6.20
CA ILE A 77 15.71 6.73 -6.15
C ILE A 77 14.74 6.46 -7.30
N LEU A 78 15.24 6.28 -8.54
CA LEU A 78 14.40 5.98 -9.70
C LEU A 78 13.62 4.67 -9.53
N VAL A 79 14.27 3.63 -9.01
CA VAL A 79 13.62 2.35 -8.71
C VAL A 79 12.52 2.52 -7.65
N LEU A 80 12.79 3.27 -6.57
CA LEU A 80 11.77 3.57 -5.55
C LEU A 80 10.58 4.34 -6.13
N LEU A 81 10.82 5.30 -7.03
CA LEU A 81 9.76 6.04 -7.73
C LEU A 81 8.95 5.14 -8.67
N ALA A 82 9.61 4.24 -9.40
CA ALA A 82 8.94 3.26 -10.26
C ALA A 82 8.06 2.31 -9.42
N TRP A 83 8.58 1.80 -8.30
CA TRP A 83 7.82 0.96 -7.38
C TRP A 83 6.62 1.71 -6.77
N ARG A 84 6.76 3.00 -6.46
CA ARG A 84 5.63 3.86 -6.05
C ARG A 84 4.53 3.93 -7.11
N SER A 85 4.88 3.90 -8.40
CA SER A 85 3.88 3.86 -9.48
C SER A 85 3.14 2.52 -9.53
N ILE A 86 3.88 1.41 -9.42
CA ILE A 86 3.31 0.05 -9.42
C ILE A 86 2.37 -0.15 -8.23
N THR A 87 2.77 0.27 -7.04
CA THR A 87 1.95 0.14 -5.83
C THR A 87 0.65 0.95 -5.89
N ARG A 88 0.64 2.11 -6.57
CA ARG A 88 -0.60 2.85 -6.85
C ARG A 88 -1.54 2.05 -7.72
N ARG A 89 -1.04 1.42 -8.78
CA ARG A 89 -1.87 0.57 -9.65
C ARG A 89 -2.44 -0.64 -8.90
N TRP A 90 -1.62 -1.30 -8.09
CA TRP A 90 -2.09 -2.41 -7.25
C TRP A 90 -3.19 -1.99 -6.28
N TRP A 91 -3.10 -0.78 -5.75
CA TRP A 91 -4.13 -0.23 -4.89
C TRP A 91 -5.48 -0.08 -5.60
N ASP A 92 -5.46 0.45 -6.82
CA ASP A 92 -6.69 0.62 -7.60
C ASP A 92 -7.36 -0.72 -7.88
N ILE A 93 -6.56 -1.74 -8.25
CA ILE A 93 -7.04 -3.12 -8.44
C ILE A 93 -7.60 -3.69 -7.13
N GLN A 94 -6.91 -3.47 -6.01
CA GLN A 94 -7.35 -3.92 -4.69
C GLN A 94 -8.68 -3.29 -4.26
N ASN A 95 -8.96 -2.05 -4.69
CA ASN A 95 -10.25 -1.40 -4.46
C ASN A 95 -11.36 -2.02 -5.31
N VAL A 96 -11.09 -2.34 -6.58
CA VAL A 96 -12.06 -3.04 -7.44
C VAL A 96 -12.48 -4.37 -6.84
N HIS A 97 -11.51 -5.20 -6.41
CA HIS A 97 -11.82 -6.48 -5.76
C HIS A 97 -12.62 -6.31 -4.47
N LEU A 98 -12.30 -5.30 -3.67
CA LEU A 98 -13.06 -5.02 -2.46
C LEU A 98 -14.51 -4.65 -2.77
N TYR A 99 -14.75 -3.74 -3.72
CA TYR A 99 -16.12 -3.36 -4.09
C TYR A 99 -16.90 -4.58 -4.58
N ARG A 100 -16.28 -5.41 -5.42
CA ARG A 100 -16.91 -6.65 -5.89
C ARG A 100 -17.22 -7.63 -4.74
N MET A 101 -16.33 -7.76 -3.76
CA MET A 101 -16.62 -8.57 -2.57
C MET A 101 -17.81 -8.04 -1.79
N GLN A 102 -17.98 -6.72 -1.68
CA GLN A 102 -19.11 -6.11 -0.96
C GLN A 102 -20.44 -6.35 -1.70
N GLU A 103 -20.44 -6.29 -3.03
CA GLU A 103 -21.59 -6.65 -3.87
C GLU A 103 -21.99 -8.11 -3.67
N LEU A 104 -21.02 -9.03 -3.79
CA LEU A 104 -21.25 -10.47 -3.60
C LEU A 104 -21.72 -10.79 -2.17
N GLU A 105 -21.20 -10.09 -1.16
CA GLU A 105 -21.69 -10.21 0.21
C GLU A 105 -23.15 -9.79 0.35
N ALA A 106 -23.59 -8.76 -0.37
CA ALA A 106 -24.98 -8.33 -0.37
C ALA A 106 -25.90 -9.37 -1.01
N GLU A 107 -25.48 -9.96 -2.12
CA GLU A 107 -26.24 -11.02 -2.83
C GLU A 107 -26.31 -12.32 -2.02
N LEU A 108 -25.23 -12.70 -1.34
CA LEU A 108 -25.14 -13.93 -0.54
C LEU A 108 -25.67 -13.77 0.90
N GLY A 109 -26.11 -12.58 1.29
CA GLY A 109 -26.53 -12.29 2.67
C GLY A 109 -25.39 -12.37 3.70
N MET A 110 -24.14 -12.24 3.24
CA MET A 110 -22.93 -12.21 4.07
C MET A 110 -22.54 -10.78 4.47
N TRP A 111 -21.74 -10.64 5.53
CA TRP A 111 -21.42 -9.33 6.12
C TRP A 111 -19.97 -9.19 6.60
N LYS A 112 -19.05 -10.04 6.14
CA LYS A 112 -17.70 -10.13 6.71
C LYS A 112 -16.88 -8.85 6.47
N ALA A 113 -16.75 -8.41 5.22
CA ALA A 113 -16.01 -7.21 4.86
C ALA A 113 -16.64 -5.97 5.48
N ARG A 114 -17.99 -5.91 5.49
CA ARG A 114 -18.75 -4.83 6.14
C ARG A 114 -18.51 -4.80 7.66
N TYR A 115 -18.47 -5.95 8.32
CA TYR A 115 -18.19 -6.06 9.75
C TYR A 115 -16.78 -5.57 10.10
N VAL A 116 -15.77 -5.95 9.31
CA VAL A 116 -14.39 -5.48 9.48
C VAL A 116 -14.31 -3.95 9.36
N ASP A 117 -15.00 -3.37 8.38
CA ASP A 117 -15.03 -1.90 8.22
C ASP A 117 -15.68 -1.19 9.42
N TYR A 118 -16.80 -1.73 9.90
CA TYR A 118 -17.49 -1.21 11.08
C TYR A 118 -16.61 -1.27 12.35
N LEU A 119 -15.87 -2.36 12.56
CA LEU A 119 -14.91 -2.48 13.65
C LEU A 119 -13.78 -1.46 13.55
N ASP A 120 -13.26 -1.22 12.35
CA ASP A 120 -12.19 -0.25 12.14
C ASP A 120 -12.65 1.19 12.44
N LYS A 121 -13.86 1.56 12.01
CA LYS A 121 -14.45 2.88 12.27
C LYS A 121 -14.77 3.12 13.74
N SER A 122 -15.37 2.14 14.40
CA SER A 122 -15.70 2.22 15.82
C SER A 122 -14.44 2.38 16.68
N ARG A 123 -13.35 1.70 16.33
CA ARG A 123 -12.03 1.90 16.95
C ARG A 123 -11.47 3.31 16.75
N ILE A 124 -11.63 3.89 15.55
CA ILE A 124 -11.18 5.27 15.26
C ILE A 124 -11.98 6.29 16.07
N LEU A 125 -13.29 6.10 16.18
CA LEU A 125 -14.19 7.03 16.85
C LEU A 125 -14.14 6.93 18.39
N GLY A 126 -13.31 6.05 18.96
CA GLY A 126 -13.18 5.84 20.40
C GLY A 126 -14.46 5.33 21.07
N LYS A 127 -15.46 4.89 20.29
CA LYS A 127 -16.74 4.42 20.82
C LYS A 127 -16.59 2.96 21.23
N ARG A 128 -16.70 2.68 22.54
CA ARG A 128 -16.82 1.30 23.05
C ARG A 128 -18.05 0.66 22.41
N LEU A 129 -17.82 -0.40 21.65
CA LEU A 129 -18.90 -1.19 21.07
C LEU A 129 -19.65 -1.91 22.21
N PRO A 130 -20.99 -1.84 22.27
CA PRO A 130 -21.75 -2.72 23.16
C PRO A 130 -21.46 -4.18 22.78
N ALA A 131 -21.24 -5.03 23.79
CA ALA A 131 -20.65 -6.37 23.66
C ALA A 131 -21.47 -7.41 22.85
N ARG A 132 -22.62 -7.03 22.30
CA ARG A 132 -23.46 -7.78 21.35
C ARG A 132 -24.56 -6.83 20.87
N PRO A 133 -25.07 -6.91 19.61
CA PRO A 133 -26.51 -7.24 19.51
C PRO A 133 -27.02 -7.82 18.17
N ALA A 134 -28.18 -8.47 18.26
CA ALA A 134 -28.95 -9.12 17.20
C ALA A 134 -30.13 -8.26 16.70
N SER A 135 -29.91 -7.05 16.17
CA SER A 135 -31.02 -6.21 15.69
C SER A 135 -30.76 -5.56 14.33
N GLU A 136 -31.82 -5.47 13.53
CA GLU A 136 -31.93 -4.87 12.19
C GLU A 136 -31.30 -3.47 12.10
N GLY A 137 -31.23 -2.73 13.22
CA GLY A 137 -30.54 -1.45 13.31
C GLY A 137 -29.01 -1.50 13.13
N ARG A 138 -28.39 -2.69 13.06
CA ARG A 138 -26.99 -2.87 12.66
C ARG A 138 -26.83 -2.92 11.14
N LEU A 139 -27.77 -3.51 10.41
CA LEU A 139 -27.77 -3.58 8.94
C LEU A 139 -27.79 -2.16 8.37
N PHE A 140 -28.69 -1.32 8.85
CA PHE A 140 -28.78 0.10 8.46
C PHE A 140 -27.51 0.91 8.78
N ARG A 141 -26.84 0.62 9.90
CA ARG A 141 -25.58 1.29 10.30
C ARG A 141 -24.35 0.74 9.57
N LEU A 142 -24.36 -0.54 9.19
CA LEU A 142 -23.36 -1.15 8.31
C LEU A 142 -23.50 -0.63 6.88
N ASP A 143 -24.73 -0.41 6.43
CA ASP A 143 -25.08 0.17 5.13
C ASP A 143 -24.67 1.66 5.04
N GLN A 144 -24.93 2.45 6.08
CA GLN A 144 -24.36 3.81 6.18
C GLN A 144 -22.84 3.83 6.37
N ALA A 145 -22.25 2.77 6.93
CA ALA A 145 -20.81 2.63 7.04
C ALA A 145 -20.16 2.18 5.73
N ILE A 146 -20.85 2.13 4.60
CA ILE A 146 -20.22 1.79 3.31
C ILE A 146 -19.15 2.83 2.87
N THR A 147 -19.11 4.03 3.45
CA THR A 147 -18.45 5.18 2.77
C THR A 147 -17.03 5.59 3.18
N TYR A 148 -16.29 4.91 4.08
CA TYR A 148 -14.99 5.49 4.54
C TYR A 148 -13.97 4.47 5.05
N TYR A 149 -13.12 3.98 4.16
CA TYR A 149 -12.14 2.95 4.49
C TYR A 149 -10.97 3.46 5.36
N SER A 150 -10.60 2.71 6.41
CA SER A 150 -9.45 2.97 7.33
C SER A 150 -8.05 2.78 6.69
N ARG A 151 -8.05 2.39 5.41
CA ARG A 151 -6.97 1.94 4.53
C ARG A 151 -5.96 3.01 4.12
N ALA A 152 -6.36 4.28 4.24
CA ALA A 152 -5.47 5.42 4.05
C ALA A 152 -4.23 5.35 4.98
N ARG A 153 -4.31 4.64 6.12
CA ARG A 153 -3.19 4.51 7.06
C ARG A 153 -2.03 3.67 6.54
N VAL A 154 -2.29 2.49 5.95
CA VAL A 154 -1.21 1.64 5.41
C VAL A 154 -0.51 2.36 4.26
N HIS A 155 -1.28 2.99 3.37
CA HIS A 155 -0.75 3.76 2.24
C HIS A 155 0.03 4.99 2.67
N ARG A 156 -0.42 5.68 3.72
CA ARG A 156 0.32 6.81 4.29
C ARG A 156 1.63 6.33 4.91
N ARG A 157 1.65 5.19 5.61
CA ARG A 157 2.87 4.60 6.18
C ARG A 157 3.85 4.16 5.09
N LEU A 158 3.40 3.46 4.05
CA LEU A 158 4.25 3.07 2.92
C LEU A 158 4.83 4.27 2.20
N ARG A 159 4.03 5.32 1.95
CA ARG A 159 4.52 6.58 1.37
C ARG A 159 5.57 7.25 2.26
N LEU A 160 5.34 7.28 3.57
CA LEU A 160 6.28 7.86 4.53
C LEU A 160 7.60 7.09 4.55
N LEU A 161 7.55 5.76 4.57
CA LEU A 161 8.75 4.91 4.50
C LEU A 161 9.52 5.15 3.20
N LEU A 162 8.83 5.22 2.07
CA LEU A 162 9.46 5.51 0.78
C LEU A 162 10.11 6.90 0.77
N SER A 163 9.44 7.91 1.32
CA SER A 163 10.00 9.26 1.47
C SER A 163 11.27 9.24 2.31
N ILE A 164 11.29 8.52 3.44
CA ILE A 164 12.48 8.37 4.27
C ILE A 164 13.64 7.75 3.48
N LEU A 165 13.39 6.68 2.71
CA LEU A 165 14.43 6.03 1.91
C LEU A 165 14.98 6.95 0.83
N ILE A 166 14.12 7.67 0.11
CA ILE A 166 14.54 8.65 -0.91
C ILE A 166 15.38 9.76 -0.28
N THR A 167 14.93 10.30 0.86
CA THR A 167 15.69 11.32 1.59
C THR A 167 17.03 10.78 2.09
N GLY A 168 17.10 9.53 2.52
CA GLY A 168 18.35 8.88 2.91
C GLY A 168 19.35 8.79 1.76
N TRP A 169 18.90 8.37 0.57
CA TRP A 169 19.72 8.36 -0.64
C TRP A 169 20.18 9.76 -1.05
N LEU A 170 19.28 10.74 -1.04
CA LEU A 170 19.63 12.14 -1.35
C LEU A 170 20.65 12.70 -0.35
N ALA A 171 20.46 12.47 0.94
CA ALA A 171 21.39 12.93 1.97
C ALA A 171 22.79 12.33 1.78
N LEU A 172 22.87 11.06 1.39
CA LEU A 172 24.14 10.39 1.12
C LEU A 172 24.84 10.96 -0.12
N ILE A 173 24.11 11.23 -1.21
CA ILE A 173 24.65 11.88 -2.41
C ILE A 173 25.15 13.30 -2.08
N VAL A 174 24.34 14.08 -1.35
CA VAL A 174 24.70 15.46 -0.96
C VAL A 174 25.93 15.46 -0.04
N ARG A 175 26.00 14.54 0.92
CA ARG A 175 27.19 14.36 1.76
C ARG A 175 28.43 14.13 0.90
N GLU A 176 28.39 13.19 -0.04
CA GLU A 176 29.55 12.86 -0.86
C GLU A 176 29.95 14.02 -1.78
N LEU A 177 28.97 14.76 -2.29
CA LEU A 177 29.20 15.96 -3.10
C LEU A 177 29.90 17.05 -2.29
N LEU A 178 29.47 17.30 -1.06
CA LEU A 178 30.06 18.30 -0.17
C LEU A 178 31.49 17.94 0.26
N LEU A 179 31.77 16.66 0.48
CA LEU A 179 33.09 16.19 0.91
C LEU A 179 34.10 16.08 -0.23
N THR A 180 33.63 15.84 -1.47
CA THR A 180 34.50 15.69 -2.64
C THR A 180 34.79 17.01 -3.34
N VAL A 181 33.82 17.95 -3.40
CA VAL A 181 33.97 19.19 -4.15
C VAL A 181 34.72 20.26 -3.34
N PRO A 182 35.84 20.81 -3.84
CA PRO A 182 36.60 21.84 -3.15
C PRO A 182 35.79 23.12 -2.91
N SER A 183 36.06 23.82 -1.80
CA SER A 183 35.41 25.10 -1.45
C SER A 183 35.58 26.19 -2.53
N SER A 184 36.68 26.17 -3.28
CA SER A 184 36.93 27.10 -4.40
C SER A 184 35.91 26.93 -5.53
N VAL A 185 35.50 25.69 -5.83
CA VAL A 185 34.49 25.40 -6.84
C VAL A 185 33.12 25.90 -6.38
N TRP A 186 32.78 25.71 -5.11
CA TRP A 186 31.54 26.26 -4.53
C TRP A 186 31.47 27.78 -4.61
N GLN A 187 32.58 28.47 -4.31
CA GLN A 187 32.64 29.94 -4.45
C GLN A 187 32.48 30.39 -5.90
N ALA A 188 33.05 29.67 -6.87
CA ALA A 188 32.86 29.96 -8.29
C ALA A 188 31.40 29.79 -8.73
N ILE A 189 30.74 28.71 -8.30
CA ILE A 189 29.32 28.46 -8.59
C ILE A 189 28.44 29.56 -7.99
N LEU A 190 28.65 29.94 -6.73
CA LEU A 190 27.86 30.99 -6.07
C LEU A 190 28.03 32.36 -6.75
N ARG A 191 29.23 32.69 -7.23
CA ARG A 191 29.47 33.91 -8.01
C ARG A 191 28.73 33.91 -9.34
N PHE A 192 28.63 32.76 -10.01
CA PHE A 192 27.91 32.63 -11.28
C PHE A 192 26.40 32.82 -11.14
N PHE A 193 25.79 32.36 -10.05
CA PHE A 193 24.35 32.53 -9.81
C PHE A 193 23.98 33.86 -9.12
N GLY A 194 24.96 34.60 -8.59
CA GLY A 194 24.75 35.87 -7.89
C GLY A 194 24.86 37.14 -8.75
N SER A 195 25.21 37.00 -10.04
CA SER A 195 25.30 38.08 -11.04
C SER A 195 24.11 38.07 -12.00
#